data_AF-A0A2M9QAR1-F1
#
_entry.id   AF-A0A2M9QAR1-F1
#
_cell.length_a   1.000
_cell.length_b   1.000
_cell.length_c   1.000
_cell.angle_alpha   90.00
_cell.angle_beta   90.00
_cell.angle_gamma   90.00
#
_symmetry.space_group_name_H-M   'P 1'
#
loop_
_entity.id
_entity.type
_entity.pdbx_description
1 polymer ?
#
loop_
_entity_poly.entity_id
_entity_poly.type
_entity_poly.pdbx_seq_one_letter_code
_entity_poly.pdbx_strand_id
1 'polypeptide(L)' 'MKTSSSIWKIIYWLGFFLFISGLATSLGPFDYNSLIPNKSVALIYIFIGIAFMLSSNFLKNRIDQ' A
#
# COMPACT_ATOMS: atom_id res chain seq x y z
N MET A 1 4.75 11.06 -24.73
CA MET A 1 4.47 10.75 -23.30
C MET A 1 3.11 10.06 -23.19
N LYS A 2 3.08 8.72 -23.07
CA LYS A 2 1.88 7.90 -22.80
C LYS A 2 1.78 7.63 -21.29
N THR A 3 1.77 8.68 -20.48
CA THR A 3 2.03 8.58 -19.03
C THR A 3 0.81 8.21 -18.20
N SER A 4 -0.41 8.15 -18.77
CA SER A 4 -1.62 7.88 -17.97
C SER A 4 -1.80 6.40 -17.59
N SER A 5 -1.30 5.45 -18.39
CA SER A 5 -1.53 4.01 -18.14
C SER A 5 -0.75 3.44 -16.94
N SER A 6 0.34 4.09 -16.52
CA SER A 6 1.23 3.55 -15.47
C SER A 6 0.96 4.09 -14.07
N ILE A 7 0.25 5.22 -13.92
CA ILE A 7 0.04 5.87 -12.61
C ILE A 7 -0.70 4.93 -11.65
N TRP A 8 -1.69 4.20 -12.17
CA TRP A 8 -2.46 3.23 -11.40
C TRP A 8 -1.57 2.14 -10.80
N LYS A 9 -0.68 1.58 -11.64
CA LYS A 9 0.24 0.51 -11.25
C LYS A 9 1.19 0.98 -10.15
N ILE A 10 1.71 2.21 -10.25
CA ILE A 10 2.61 2.78 -9.24
C ILE A 10 1.89 2.87 -7.89
N ILE A 11 0.66 3.39 -7.87
CA ILE A 11 -0.14 3.53 -6.65
C ILE A 11 -0.46 2.15 -6.06
N TYR A 12 -0.78 1.17 -6.90
CA TYR A 12 -1.00 -0.21 -6.47
C TYR A 12 0.23 -0.82 -5.80
N TRP A 13 1.40 -0.73 -6.46
CA TRP A 13 2.65 -1.26 -5.92
C TRP A 13 3.07 -0.56 -4.63
N LEU A 14 2.86 0.75 -4.52
CA LEU A 14 3.11 1.49 -3.28
C LEU A 14 2.22 0.99 -2.14
N GLY A 15 0.90 0.83 -2.41
CA GLY A 15 -0.04 0.28 -1.45
C GLY A 15 0.31 -1.16 -1.03
N PHE A 16 0.75 -1.98 -1.98
CA PHE A 16 1.21 -3.35 -1.75
C PHE A 16 2.43 -3.43 -0.86
N PHE A 17 3.41 -2.56 -1.08
CA PHE A 17 4.61 -2.50 -0.27
C PHE A 17 4.29 -2.10 1.19
N LEU A 18 3.43 -1.10 1.37
CA LEU A 18 2.97 -0.66 2.69
C LEU A 18 2.18 -1.75 3.41
N PHE A 19 1.28 -2.43 2.70
CA PHE A 19 0.47 -3.52 3.24
C PHE A 19 1.34 -4.69 3.73
N ILE A 20 2.28 -5.15 2.90
CA ILE A 20 3.20 -6.23 3.26
C ILE A 20 4.08 -5.81 4.44
N SER A 21 4.62 -4.59 4.43
CA SER A 21 5.47 -4.11 5.52
C SER A 21 4.72 -4.10 6.85
N GLY A 22 3.49 -3.57 6.84
CA GLY A 22 2.63 -3.59 8.03
C GLY A 22 2.26 -5.01 8.47
N LEU A 23 1.95 -5.92 7.55
CA LEU A 23 1.67 -7.33 7.85
C LEU A 23 2.88 -8.07 8.40
N ALA A 24 4.05 -7.91 7.77
CA ALA A 24 5.29 -8.58 8.13
C ALA A 24 5.76 -8.16 9.52
N THR A 25 5.55 -6.90 9.92
CA THR A 25 5.85 -6.42 11.27
C THR A 25 4.74 -6.75 12.29
N SER A 26 3.49 -6.95 11.85
CA SER A 26 2.37 -7.26 12.76
C SER A 26 2.20 -8.74 13.06
N LEU A 27 2.42 -9.60 12.06
CA LEU A 27 2.21 -11.06 12.12
C LEU A 27 3.47 -11.87 11.81
N GLY A 28 4.47 -11.25 11.19
CA GLY A 28 5.70 -11.91 10.77
C GLY A 28 6.79 -11.83 11.84
N PRO A 29 7.97 -12.37 11.52
CA PRO A 29 9.10 -12.42 12.45
C PRO A 29 9.83 -11.09 12.61
N PHE A 30 9.36 -10.01 11.97
CA PHE A 30 10.03 -8.71 12.00
C PHE A 30 9.65 -7.94 13.25
N ASP A 31 10.65 -7.60 14.05
CA ASP A 31 10.48 -6.74 15.21
C ASP A 31 10.05 -5.31 14.81
N TYR A 32 9.34 -4.66 15.73
CA TYR A 32 9.04 -3.24 15.63
C TYR A 32 10.33 -2.42 15.54
N ASN A 33 10.37 -1.48 14.61
CA ASN A 33 11.54 -0.65 14.32
C ASN A 33 11.18 0.84 14.36
N SER A 34 12.12 1.72 14.04
CA SER A 34 11.88 3.18 14.05
C SER A 34 10.77 3.65 13.09
N LEU A 35 10.47 2.88 12.03
CA LEU A 35 9.44 3.19 11.05
C LEU A 35 8.06 2.64 11.46
N ILE A 36 8.03 1.47 12.11
CA ILE A 36 6.84 0.81 12.64
C ILE A 36 7.11 0.48 14.11
N PRO A 37 6.95 1.45 15.03
CA PRO A 37 7.40 1.33 16.41
C PRO A 37 6.46 0.50 17.29
N ASN A 38 5.22 0.25 16.84
CA ASN A 38 4.25 -0.52 17.59
C ASN A 38 3.18 -1.13 16.68
N LYS A 39 2.36 -2.01 17.26
CA LYS A 39 1.25 -2.68 16.58
C LYS A 39 0.23 -1.72 15.98
N SER A 40 -0.06 -0.61 16.66
CA SER A 40 -1.00 0.39 16.18
C SER A 40 -0.53 1.06 14.89
N VAL A 41 0.76 1.40 14.80
CA VAL A 41 1.35 1.95 13.57
C VAL A 41 1.39 0.88 12.48
N ALA A 42 1.69 -0.37 12.80
CA ALA A 42 1.64 -1.47 11.82
C ALA A 42 0.23 -1.60 11.20
N LEU A 43 -0.82 -1.51 12.02
CA LEU A 43 -2.21 -1.52 11.55
C LEU A 43 -2.51 -0.32 10.64
N ILE A 44 -2.01 0.88 10.97
CA ILE A 44 -2.17 2.06 10.11
C ILE A 44 -1.54 1.82 8.74
N TYR A 45 -0.33 1.24 8.68
CA TYR A 45 0.33 0.88 7.42
C TYR A 45 -0.50 -0.12 6.60
N ILE A 46 -1.09 -1.13 7.26
CA ILE A 46 -2.00 -2.09 6.62
C ILE A 46 -3.22 -1.37 6.02
N PHE A 47 -3.90 -0.52 6.79
CA PHE A 47 -5.08 0.20 6.33
C PHE A 47 -4.78 1.17 5.19
N ILE A 48 -3.68 1.92 5.29
CA ILE A 48 -3.21 2.81 4.21
C ILE A 48 -2.88 1.99 2.97
N GLY A 49 -2.17 0.86 3.12
CA GLY A 49 -1.84 -0.03 2.01
C GLY A 49 -3.09 -0.52 1.26
N ILE A 50 -4.10 -1.00 2.01
CA ILE A 50 -5.40 -1.41 1.45
C ILE A 50 -6.09 -0.23 0.76
N ALA A 51 -6.13 0.94 1.39
CA ALA A 51 -6.74 2.13 0.81
C ALA A 51 -6.09 2.50 -0.52
N PHE A 52 -4.75 2.50 -0.59
CA PHE A 52 -4.00 2.75 -1.82
C PHE A 52 -4.29 1.71 -2.90
N MET A 53 -4.35 0.42 -2.56
CA MET A 53 -4.76 -0.62 -3.53
C MET A 53 -6.16 -0.39 -4.06
N LEU A 54 -7.13 -0.06 -3.20
CA LEU A 54 -8.52 0.19 -3.62
C LEU A 54 -8.64 1.47 -4.46
N SER A 55 -8.04 2.57 -4.01
CA SER A 55 -7.98 3.84 -4.74
C SER A 55 -7.28 3.67 -6.08
N SER A 56 -6.27 2.81 -6.12
CA SER A 56 -5.69 2.42 -7.39
C SER A 56 -6.83 1.87 -8.27
N ASN A 57 -7.53 0.79 -7.89
CA ASN A 57 -8.47 0.11 -8.78
C ASN A 57 -9.55 1.07 -9.33
N PHE A 58 -9.93 2.07 -8.54
CA PHE A 58 -10.78 3.18 -8.97
C PHE A 58 -10.14 4.04 -10.08
N LEU A 59 -8.87 4.42 -9.95
CA LEU A 59 -8.13 5.16 -10.98
C LEU A 59 -7.96 4.37 -12.27
N LYS A 60 -7.74 3.05 -12.20
CA LYS A 60 -7.72 2.19 -13.41
C LYS A 60 -9.01 2.34 -14.20
N ASN A 61 -10.15 2.16 -13.53
CA ASN A 61 -11.46 2.24 -14.16
C ASN A 61 -11.76 3.62 -14.76
N ARG A 62 -11.08 4.69 -14.32
CA ARG A 62 -11.25 6.05 -14.88
C ARG A 62 -10.34 6.33 -16.08
N ILE A 63 -9.30 5.54 -16.27
CA ILE A 63 -8.33 5.67 -17.37
C ILE A 63 -8.70 4.73 -18.53
N ASP A 64 -9.30 3.58 -18.23
CA ASP A 64 -9.77 2.58 -19.21
C ASP A 64 -11.20 2.85 -19.73
N GLN A 65 -11.88 3.91 -19.26
CA GLN A 65 -13.14 4.42 -19.81
C GLN A 65 -12.90 5.53 -20.84
#